data_AF-A0A7S1Y1R4-F1
#
_entry.id   AF-A0A7S1Y1R4-F1
#
_cell.length_a   1.000
_cell.length_b   1.000
_cell.length_c   1.000
_cell.angle_alpha   90.00
_cell.angle_beta   90.00
_cell.angle_gamma   90.00
#
_symmetry.space_group_name_H-M   'P 1'
#
loop_
_entity.id
_entity.type
_entity.pdbx_description
1 polymer ?
#
loop_
_entity_poly.entity_id
_entity_poly.type
_entity_poly.pdbx_seq_one_letter_code
_entity_poly.pdbx_strand_id
1 'polypeptide(L)'
;TKVLACAFSNVGADNLAEQMLKLGLNVVRIGKPSAVSKHLWEHTLEHAIDQDPTAQRALANAASATAQLSKSKLAANPGKRSSSVGPAKGAPSAQVVRDLATAAVRASIQAANVAATKALRRADVVVCTSTGAADPRLLAACGIVTDQDAKEVIRGPNVSKKPISAAASGDRTNMVRAMAPDKRPPISMPFVMIDEACQSVEPASLIPLTASNSCRSLVLLGDPCQLPPTVRSSPTSPLSVSLMERLASTLQHPVMVTAQNDQTTK
;
A
#
# COMPACT_ATOMS: atom_id res chain seq x y z
N THR A 1 0.22 -18.41 10.75
CA THR A 1 -1.01 -17.90 10.12
C THR A 1 -1.00 -16.38 10.18
N LYS A 2 -1.44 -15.65 9.14
CA LYS A 2 -1.38 -14.18 9.10
C LYS A 2 -2.77 -13.55 9.16
N VAL A 3 -2.84 -12.38 9.78
CA VAL A 3 -4.06 -11.58 9.92
C VAL A 3 -3.88 -10.23 9.24
N LEU A 4 -4.87 -9.82 8.45
CA LEU A 4 -5.02 -8.44 8.02
C LEU A 4 -6.03 -7.75 8.95
N ALA A 5 -5.54 -6.83 9.78
CA ALA A 5 -6.35 -6.07 10.71
C ALA A 5 -6.54 -4.64 10.18
N CYS A 6 -7.78 -4.21 10.08
CA CYS A 6 -8.15 -2.91 9.56
C CYS A 6 -8.98 -2.13 10.57
N ALA A 7 -8.93 -0.81 10.49
CA ALA A 7 -9.88 0.06 11.14
C ALA A 7 -10.37 1.16 10.17
N PHE A 8 -11.49 1.79 10.50
CA PHE A 8 -11.98 2.95 9.75
C PHE A 8 -10.99 4.14 9.77
N SER A 9 -10.39 4.42 10.93
CA SER A 9 -9.55 5.60 11.16
C SER A 9 -8.08 5.25 11.44
N ASN A 10 -7.19 6.23 11.28
CA ASN A 10 -5.78 6.05 11.63
C ASN A 10 -5.60 5.78 13.13
N VAL A 11 -6.36 6.47 13.98
CA VAL A 11 -6.32 6.28 15.45
C VAL A 11 -6.79 4.87 15.80
N GLY A 12 -7.87 4.38 15.19
CA GLY A 12 -8.33 3.00 15.40
C GLY A 12 -7.28 1.97 14.95
N ALA A 13 -6.63 2.20 13.81
CA ALA A 13 -5.57 1.31 13.34
C ALA A 13 -4.32 1.34 14.26
N ASP A 14 -4.01 2.50 14.84
CA ASP A 14 -2.92 2.62 15.81
C ASP A 14 -3.26 1.91 17.12
N ASN A 15 -4.48 2.07 17.63
CA ASN A 15 -4.96 1.35 18.82
C ASN A 15 -4.89 -0.17 18.62
N LEU A 16 -5.34 -0.68 17.46
CA LEU A 16 -5.20 -2.10 17.12
C LEU A 16 -3.73 -2.54 17.13
N ALA A 17 -2.85 -1.76 16.49
CA ALA A 17 -1.42 -2.09 16.44
C ALA A 17 -0.81 -2.14 17.85
N GLU A 18 -1.10 -1.16 18.71
CA GLU A 18 -0.64 -1.13 20.10
C GLU A 18 -1.08 -2.36 20.88
N GLN A 19 -2.35 -2.75 20.78
CA GLN A 19 -2.86 -3.90 21.53
C GLN A 19 -2.24 -5.21 21.02
N MET A 20 -2.08 -5.38 19.70
CA MET A 20 -1.44 -6.55 19.12
C MET A 20 0.05 -6.64 19.50
N LEU A 21 0.74 -5.51 19.61
CA LEU A 21 2.12 -5.45 20.13
C LEU A 21 2.21 -5.86 21.60
N LYS A 22 1.26 -5.42 22.44
CA LYS A 22 1.18 -5.84 23.86
C LYS A 22 0.96 -7.34 24.03
N LEU A 23 0.34 -7.99 23.05
CA LEU A 23 0.19 -9.45 22.98
C LEU A 23 1.47 -10.17 22.51
N GLY A 24 2.55 -9.44 22.21
CA GLY A 24 3.82 -9.99 21.75
C GLY A 24 3.84 -10.42 20.28
N LEU A 25 2.88 -9.95 19.47
CA LEU A 25 2.80 -10.27 18.04
C LEU A 25 3.74 -9.39 17.22
N ASN A 26 4.28 -9.93 16.14
CA ASN A 26 5.03 -9.14 15.18
C ASN A 26 4.07 -8.32 14.31
N VAL A 27 3.95 -7.03 14.60
CA VAL A 27 3.02 -6.13 13.89
C VAL A 27 3.75 -5.31 12.83
N VAL A 28 3.15 -5.20 11.65
CA VAL A 28 3.53 -4.21 10.63
C VAL A 28 2.35 -3.27 10.35
N ARG A 29 2.55 -1.98 10.65
CA ARG A 29 1.58 -0.91 10.44
C ARG A 29 1.78 -0.25 9.08
N ILE A 30 0.77 -0.27 8.21
CA ILE A 30 0.80 0.38 6.89
C ILE A 30 0.07 1.73 6.95
N GLY A 31 0.81 2.83 6.85
CA GLY A 31 0.26 4.16 6.84
C GLY A 31 1.36 5.20 6.67
N LYS A 32 1.01 6.38 6.16
CA LYS A 32 2.01 7.46 6.02
C LYS A 32 2.51 7.86 7.41
N PRO A 33 3.83 8.12 7.61
CA PRO A 33 4.37 8.52 8.91
C PRO A 33 3.68 9.73 9.54
N SER A 34 3.16 10.66 8.72
CA SER A 34 2.40 11.83 9.19
C SER A 34 1.03 11.49 9.79
N ALA A 35 0.54 10.27 9.59
CA ALA A 35 -0.77 9.80 10.00
C ALA A 35 -0.68 8.66 11.03
N VAL A 36 0.53 8.23 11.41
CA VAL A 36 0.79 7.16 12.38
C VAL A 36 1.39 7.77 13.63
N SER A 37 0.91 7.32 14.79
CA SER A 37 1.39 7.73 16.11
C SER A 37 2.89 7.47 16.25
N LYS A 38 3.62 8.44 16.83
CA LYS A 38 5.10 8.45 16.85
C LYS A 38 5.71 7.18 17.46
N HIS A 39 5.09 6.65 18.51
CA HIS A 39 5.58 5.47 19.20
C HIS A 39 5.43 4.18 18.36
N LEU A 40 4.65 4.20 17.28
CA LEU A 40 4.51 3.08 16.33
C LEU A 40 5.44 3.19 15.12
N TRP A 41 6.27 4.23 15.00
CA TRP A 41 7.09 4.46 13.81
C TRP A 41 8.01 3.28 13.49
N GLU A 42 8.61 2.65 14.50
CA GLU A 42 9.47 1.46 14.33
C GLU A 42 8.72 0.22 13.84
N HIS A 43 7.39 0.21 13.97
CA HIS A 43 6.51 -0.85 13.51
C HIS A 43 5.88 -0.55 12.14
N THR A 44 6.24 0.55 11.49
CA THR A 44 5.69 0.90 10.17
C THR A 44 6.33 0.11 9.02
N LEU A 45 5.57 -0.09 7.95
CA LEU A 45 6.10 -0.69 6.72
C LEU A 45 7.23 0.16 6.13
N GLU A 46 7.08 1.49 6.17
CA GLU A 46 8.10 2.46 5.77
C GLU A 46 9.40 2.25 6.53
N HIS A 47 9.35 2.19 7.87
CA HIS A 47 10.53 1.94 8.68
C HIS A 47 11.20 0.62 8.31
N ALA A 48 10.43 -0.45 8.11
CA ALA A 48 10.99 -1.74 7.72
C ALA A 48 11.69 -1.71 6.34
N ILE A 49 11.18 -0.92 5.39
CA ILE A 49 11.84 -0.70 4.09
C ILE A 49 13.11 0.13 4.27
N ASP A 50 13.05 1.18 5.08
CA ASP A 50 14.18 2.07 5.36
C ASP A 50 15.32 1.32 6.04
N GLN A 51 15.06 0.25 6.79
CA GLN A 51 16.08 -0.61 7.40
C GLN A 51 16.64 -1.69 6.45
N ASP A 52 16.09 -1.93 5.25
CA ASP A 52 16.61 -2.95 4.32
C ASP A 52 17.86 -2.42 3.57
N PRO A 53 19.04 -3.06 3.71
CA PRO A 53 20.28 -2.56 3.09
C PRO A 53 20.27 -2.56 1.55
N THR A 54 19.40 -3.38 0.94
CA THR A 54 19.28 -3.42 -0.53
C THR A 54 18.40 -2.27 -1.01
N ALA A 55 17.30 -1.99 -0.32
CA ALA A 55 16.46 -0.84 -0.59
C ALA A 55 17.24 0.48 -0.41
N GLN A 56 17.99 0.64 0.68
CA GLN A 56 18.83 1.81 0.93
C GLN A 56 19.85 2.06 -0.19
N ARG A 57 20.61 1.03 -0.59
CA ARG A 57 21.61 1.14 -1.66
C ARG A 57 20.96 1.49 -3.00
N ALA A 58 19.85 0.85 -3.34
CA ALA A 58 19.14 1.14 -4.59
C ALA A 58 18.58 2.57 -4.62
N LEU A 59 18.06 3.06 -3.48
CA LEU A 59 17.60 4.44 -3.34
C LEU A 59 18.73 5.46 -3.49
N ALA A 60 19.89 5.22 -2.86
CA ALA A 60 21.07 6.07 -2.99
C ALA A 60 21.59 6.14 -4.45
N ASN A 61 21.61 4.99 -5.14
CA ASN A 61 21.96 4.92 -6.56
C ASN A 61 20.97 5.70 -7.44
N ALA A 62 19.67 5.56 -7.18
CA ALA A 62 18.63 6.30 -7.90
C ALA A 62 18.73 7.82 -7.67
N ALA A 63 19.00 8.25 -6.44
CA ALA A 63 19.21 9.65 -6.10
C ALA A 63 20.41 10.23 -6.84
N SER A 64 21.53 9.50 -6.86
CA SER A 64 22.76 9.90 -7.54
C SER A 64 22.59 9.97 -9.07
N ALA A 65 21.95 8.98 -9.69
CA ALA A 65 21.68 8.98 -11.12
C ALA A 65 20.71 10.12 -11.53
N THR A 66 19.70 10.40 -10.71
CA THR A 66 18.76 11.50 -10.95
C THR A 66 19.43 12.87 -10.79
N ALA A 67 20.33 13.02 -9.81
CA ALA A 67 21.12 14.24 -9.62
C ALA A 67 22.10 14.50 -10.77
N GLN A 68 22.68 13.44 -11.37
CA GLN A 68 23.51 13.58 -12.58
C GLN A 68 22.69 14.06 -13.77
N LEU A 69 21.47 13.53 -13.95
CA LEU A 69 20.55 13.95 -15.01
C LEU A 69 20.10 15.42 -14.85
N SER A 70 19.87 15.90 -13.63
CA SER A 70 19.50 17.30 -13.41
C SER A 70 20.65 18.25 -13.70
N LYS A 71 21.88 17.90 -13.28
CA LYS A 71 23.10 18.66 -13.60
C LYS A 71 23.35 18.74 -15.12
N SER A 72 23.18 17.62 -15.85
CA SER A 72 23.37 17.61 -17.31
C SER A 72 22.33 18.45 -18.06
N LYS A 73 21.09 18.55 -17.55
CA LYS A 73 20.05 19.42 -18.11
C LYS A 73 20.34 20.90 -17.87
N LEU A 74 20.85 21.26 -16.68
CA LEU A 74 21.21 22.64 -16.33
C LEU A 74 22.41 23.13 -17.16
N ALA A 75 23.41 22.27 -17.41
CA ALA A 75 24.55 22.59 -18.26
C ALA A 75 24.17 22.80 -19.75
N ALA A 76 23.09 22.19 -20.22
CA ALA A 76 22.61 22.29 -21.60
C ALA A 76 21.76 23.54 -21.88
N ASN A 77 21.40 24.34 -20.86
CA ASN A 77 20.59 25.54 -21.02
C ASN A 77 21.26 26.80 -20.40
N PRO A 78 22.41 27.27 -20.92
CA PRO A 78 22.97 28.54 -20.49
C PRO A 78 22.40 29.67 -21.35
N GLY A 79 21.49 30.45 -20.77
CA GLY A 79 21.32 31.83 -21.20
C GLY A 79 22.67 32.55 -21.04
N LYS A 80 23.25 32.99 -22.16
CA LYS A 80 24.51 33.73 -22.35
C LYS A 80 25.81 32.92 -22.52
N ARG A 81 26.34 33.10 -23.74
CA ARG A 81 27.73 33.04 -24.22
C ARG A 81 28.80 33.02 -23.14
N SER A 82 29.60 31.95 -23.12
CA SER A 82 31.05 32.08 -22.99
C SER A 82 31.74 30.97 -23.80
N SER A 83 32.93 31.33 -24.26
CA SER A 83 33.74 30.72 -25.29
C SER A 83 34.33 29.35 -24.92
N SER A 84 34.43 28.52 -25.96
CA SER A 84 35.52 27.55 -26.16
C SER A 84 35.82 26.56 -25.05
N VAL A 85 34.99 25.53 -24.92
CA VAL A 85 35.47 24.18 -24.58
C VAL A 85 34.72 23.20 -25.47
N GLY A 86 35.43 22.53 -26.38
CA GLY A 86 34.87 21.47 -27.21
C GLY A 86 34.33 20.32 -26.34
N PRO A 87 33.36 19.53 -26.84
CA PRO A 87 32.79 18.45 -26.05
C PRO A 87 33.89 17.52 -25.54
N ALA A 88 33.91 17.26 -24.22
CA ALA A 88 34.82 16.29 -23.64
C ALA A 88 34.61 14.93 -24.32
N LYS A 89 35.65 14.43 -25.02
CA LYS A 89 35.64 13.10 -25.64
C LYS A 89 35.40 12.06 -24.54
N GLY A 90 34.23 11.43 -24.54
CA GLY A 90 33.86 10.37 -23.58
C GLY A 90 32.64 10.66 -22.70
N ALA A 91 32.01 11.84 -22.80
CA ALA A 91 30.77 12.11 -22.06
C ALA A 91 29.59 11.27 -22.61
N PRO A 92 28.85 10.53 -21.76
CA PRO A 92 27.68 9.76 -22.20
C PRO A 92 26.61 10.68 -22.79
N SER A 93 25.90 10.20 -23.81
CA SER A 93 24.84 10.99 -24.46
C SER A 93 23.71 11.30 -23.48
N ALA A 94 22.99 12.41 -23.70
CA ALA A 94 21.86 12.80 -22.85
C ALA A 94 20.76 11.73 -22.77
N GLN A 95 20.63 10.89 -23.81
CA GLN A 95 19.73 9.75 -23.82
C GLN A 95 20.20 8.64 -22.87
N VAL A 96 21.49 8.28 -22.93
CA VAL A 96 22.10 7.27 -22.03
C VAL A 96 21.98 7.68 -20.56
N VAL A 97 22.22 8.95 -20.23
CA VAL A 97 22.07 9.46 -18.85
C VAL A 97 20.63 9.36 -18.36
N ARG A 98 19.65 9.65 -19.23
CA ARG A 98 18.22 9.52 -18.92
C ARG A 98 17.82 8.07 -18.72
N ASP A 99 18.30 7.18 -19.56
CA ASP A 99 17.98 5.75 -19.50
C ASP A 99 18.59 5.11 -18.24
N LEU A 100 19.82 5.48 -17.88
CA LEU A 100 20.47 5.06 -16.63
C LEU A 100 19.69 5.54 -15.40
N ALA A 101 19.28 6.82 -15.36
CA ALA A 101 18.47 7.34 -14.27
C ALA A 101 17.11 6.62 -14.15
N THR A 102 16.46 6.35 -15.29
CA THR A 102 15.20 5.60 -15.33
C THR A 102 15.37 4.18 -14.81
N ALA A 103 16.44 3.49 -15.23
CA ALA A 103 16.76 2.14 -14.75
C ALA A 103 17.05 2.12 -13.25
N ALA A 104 17.79 3.11 -12.73
CA ALA A 104 18.10 3.23 -11.31
C ALA A 104 16.84 3.46 -10.46
N VAL A 105 15.92 4.31 -10.90
CA VAL A 105 14.62 4.53 -10.22
C VAL A 105 13.77 3.26 -10.23
N ARG A 106 13.73 2.53 -11.36
CA ARG A 106 13.02 1.24 -11.41
C ARG A 106 13.63 0.21 -10.44
N ALA A 107 14.96 0.14 -10.39
CA ALA A 107 15.66 -0.75 -9.46
C ALA A 107 15.39 -0.39 -7.99
N SER A 108 15.26 0.91 -7.64
CA SER A 108 14.91 1.33 -6.27
C SER A 108 13.48 0.95 -5.90
N ILE A 109 12.52 1.15 -6.79
CA ILE A 109 11.12 0.71 -6.58
C ILE A 109 11.07 -0.81 -6.39
N GLN A 110 11.76 -1.58 -7.23
CA GLN A 110 11.81 -3.03 -7.11
C GLN A 110 12.45 -3.47 -5.79
N ALA A 111 13.55 -2.85 -5.37
CA ALA A 111 14.19 -3.15 -4.10
C ALA A 111 13.27 -2.82 -2.90
N ALA A 112 12.55 -1.69 -2.95
CA ALA A 112 11.59 -1.32 -1.92
C ALA A 112 10.41 -2.32 -1.84
N ASN A 113 9.87 -2.76 -2.98
CA ASN A 113 8.81 -3.78 -3.02
C ASN A 113 9.29 -5.13 -2.45
N VAL A 114 10.54 -5.52 -2.72
CA VAL A 114 11.15 -6.71 -2.13
C VAL A 114 11.29 -6.56 -0.61
N ALA A 115 11.80 -5.42 -0.13
CA ALA A 115 11.93 -5.14 1.30
C ALA A 115 10.57 -5.16 2.01
N ALA A 116 9.57 -4.49 1.44
CA ALA A 116 8.20 -4.48 1.94
C ALA A 116 7.63 -5.91 2.04
N THR A 117 7.80 -6.72 0.98
CA THR A 117 7.34 -8.11 0.96
C THR A 117 8.00 -8.94 2.06
N LYS A 118 9.32 -8.77 2.30
CA LYS A 118 10.02 -9.45 3.40
C LYS A 118 9.46 -9.05 4.76
N ALA A 119 9.17 -7.76 4.98
CA ALA A 119 8.60 -7.27 6.23
C ALA A 119 7.20 -7.86 6.49
N LEU A 120 6.31 -7.77 5.49
CA LEU A 120 4.96 -8.35 5.54
C LEU A 120 5.00 -9.88 5.75
N ARG A 121 6.01 -10.56 5.17
CA ARG A 121 6.20 -12.00 5.35
C ARG A 121 6.66 -12.37 6.76
N ARG A 122 7.32 -11.49 7.51
CA ARG A 122 7.71 -11.71 8.91
C ARG A 122 6.59 -11.35 9.90
N ALA A 123 5.69 -10.44 9.54
CA ALA A 123 4.59 -10.00 10.39
C ALA A 123 3.60 -11.14 10.71
N ASP A 124 3.14 -11.22 11.95
CA ASP A 124 1.98 -12.04 12.32
C ASP A 124 0.68 -11.31 11.97
N VAL A 125 0.67 -9.99 12.19
CA VAL A 125 -0.47 -9.10 11.92
C VAL A 125 -0.02 -7.91 11.09
N VAL A 126 -0.74 -7.65 9.99
CA VAL A 126 -0.60 -6.43 9.21
C VAL A 126 -1.76 -5.50 9.56
N VAL A 127 -1.45 -4.30 10.05
CA VAL A 127 -2.43 -3.34 10.55
C VAL A 127 -2.50 -2.12 9.64
N CYS A 128 -3.69 -1.73 9.22
CA CYS A 128 -3.88 -0.55 8.36
C CYS A 128 -5.27 0.06 8.52
N THR A 129 -5.54 1.19 7.86
CA THR A 129 -6.94 1.60 7.65
C THR A 129 -7.56 0.73 6.57
N SER A 130 -8.89 0.62 6.49
CA SER A 130 -9.54 -0.14 5.43
C SER A 130 -9.12 0.33 4.03
N THR A 131 -8.95 1.64 3.84
CA THR A 131 -8.41 2.22 2.61
C THR A 131 -6.90 2.00 2.44
N GLY A 132 -6.15 1.97 3.55
CA GLY A 132 -4.73 1.66 3.58
C GLY A 132 -4.42 0.22 3.14
N ALA A 133 -5.39 -0.70 3.22
CA ALA A 133 -5.24 -2.04 2.66
C ALA A 133 -5.03 -2.05 1.14
N ALA A 134 -5.39 -0.97 0.43
CA ALA A 134 -5.06 -0.77 -0.99
C ALA A 134 -3.61 -0.32 -1.23
N ASP A 135 -2.72 -0.41 -0.23
CA ASP A 135 -1.31 -0.08 -0.40
C ASP A 135 -0.68 -0.94 -1.52
N PRO A 136 -0.02 -0.34 -2.53
CA PRO A 136 0.53 -1.08 -3.66
C PRO A 136 1.53 -2.17 -3.26
N ARG A 137 2.27 -1.98 -2.16
CA ARG A 137 3.25 -2.97 -1.68
C ARG A 137 2.55 -4.16 -1.03
N LEU A 138 1.45 -3.92 -0.30
CA LEU A 138 0.61 -4.98 0.24
C LEU A 138 -0.05 -5.78 -0.91
N LEU A 139 -0.67 -5.08 -1.86
CA LEU A 139 -1.29 -5.71 -3.03
C LEU A 139 -0.28 -6.55 -3.81
N ALA A 140 0.91 -6.02 -4.09
CA ALA A 140 1.96 -6.76 -4.78
C ALA A 140 2.43 -7.99 -3.99
N ALA A 141 2.56 -7.88 -2.66
CA ALA A 141 2.93 -9.00 -1.81
C ALA A 141 1.86 -10.11 -1.75
N CYS A 142 0.57 -9.74 -1.81
CA CYS A 142 -0.57 -10.66 -1.93
C CYS A 142 -0.80 -11.15 -3.38
N GLY A 143 0.06 -10.75 -4.32
CA GLY A 143 0.01 -11.19 -5.71
C GLY A 143 -1.08 -10.52 -6.53
N ILE A 144 -1.62 -9.38 -6.11
CA ILE A 144 -2.60 -8.62 -6.89
C ILE A 144 -1.85 -7.71 -7.88
N VAL A 145 -2.27 -7.75 -9.15
CA VAL A 145 -1.75 -6.86 -10.19
C VAL A 145 -2.59 -5.59 -10.20
N THR A 146 -1.94 -4.43 -10.09
CA THR A 146 -2.59 -3.13 -10.24
C THR A 146 -2.45 -2.62 -11.68
N ASP A 147 -3.30 -1.66 -12.08
CA ASP A 147 -3.19 -1.01 -13.41
C ASP A 147 -1.82 -0.36 -13.67
N GLN A 148 -1.12 0.04 -12.60
CA GLN A 148 0.24 0.59 -12.70
C GLN A 148 1.24 -0.48 -13.16
N ASP A 149 1.07 -1.72 -12.70
CA ASP A 149 1.90 -2.86 -13.08
C ASP A 149 1.64 -3.30 -14.53
N ALA A 150 0.37 -3.28 -14.96
CA ALA A 150 0.00 -3.62 -16.34
C ALA A 150 0.66 -2.68 -17.36
N LYS A 151 0.78 -1.39 -17.03
CA LYS A 151 1.47 -0.40 -17.88
C LYS A 151 2.99 -0.61 -17.94
N GLU A 152 3.60 -1.21 -16.91
CA GLU A 152 5.04 -1.52 -16.91
C GLU A 152 5.35 -2.81 -17.69
N VAL A 153 4.51 -3.85 -17.57
CA VAL A 153 4.66 -5.10 -18.36
C VAL A 153 4.51 -4.82 -19.86
N ILE A 154 3.63 -3.89 -20.25
CA ILE A 154 3.43 -3.50 -21.65
C ILE A 154 4.60 -2.62 -22.17
N ARG A 155 5.39 -2.00 -21.30
CA ARG A 155 6.53 -1.13 -21.65
C ARG A 155 7.89 -1.86 -21.57
N GLY A 156 7.93 -3.10 -22.07
CA GLY A 156 9.19 -3.82 -22.32
C GLY A 156 10.14 -3.00 -23.22
N PRO A 157 11.45 -3.31 -23.22
CA PRO A 157 12.49 -2.46 -23.80
C PRO A 157 12.43 -2.31 -25.34
N ASN A 158 11.53 -3.02 -26.03
CA ASN A 158 11.46 -3.05 -27.50
C ASN A 158 10.02 -3.19 -28.05
N VAL A 159 9.10 -2.27 -27.70
CA VAL A 159 7.82 -2.17 -28.42
C VAL A 159 7.56 -0.72 -28.83
N SER A 160 7.45 -0.53 -30.14
CA SER A 160 7.15 0.73 -30.82
C SER A 160 5.90 1.40 -30.26
N LYS A 161 5.96 2.72 -30.07
CA LYS A 161 4.85 3.61 -29.74
C LYS A 161 3.74 3.53 -30.81
N LYS A 162 2.76 2.65 -30.65
CA LYS A 162 1.45 2.82 -31.28
C LYS A 162 0.36 2.81 -30.20
N PRO A 163 -0.61 3.72 -30.25
CA PRO A 163 -1.73 3.71 -29.31
C PRO A 163 -2.62 2.52 -29.69
N ILE A 164 -2.80 1.57 -28.77
CA ILE A 164 -3.82 0.54 -28.94
C ILE A 164 -5.14 1.13 -28.45
N SER A 165 -6.10 1.12 -29.37
CA SER A 165 -7.46 1.59 -29.24
C SER A 165 -8.22 0.89 -28.10
N ALA A 166 -9.19 1.62 -27.57
CA ALA A 166 -10.21 1.12 -26.66
C ALA A 166 -11.02 0.00 -27.30
N ALA A 167 -10.77 -1.25 -26.92
CA ALA A 167 -11.72 -2.37 -26.97
C ALA A 167 -11.09 -3.61 -26.31
N ALA A 168 -11.39 -3.82 -25.03
CA ALA A 168 -11.21 -5.13 -24.38
C ALA A 168 -12.16 -5.21 -23.17
N SER A 169 -13.38 -5.64 -23.44
CA SER A 169 -14.43 -5.99 -22.50
C SER A 169 -14.20 -7.37 -21.87
N GLY A 170 -12.96 -7.65 -21.44
CA GLY A 170 -12.62 -8.84 -20.65
C GLY A 170 -12.54 -8.45 -19.17
N ASP A 171 -13.06 -9.30 -18.30
CA ASP A 171 -13.03 -9.15 -16.84
C ASP A 171 -11.61 -8.84 -16.34
N ARG A 172 -11.36 -7.56 -16.01
CA ARG A 172 -10.02 -7.06 -15.62
C ARG A 172 -9.77 -7.15 -14.12
N THR A 173 -10.69 -7.74 -13.36
CA THR A 173 -10.76 -7.51 -11.90
C THR A 173 -9.86 -8.41 -11.04
N ASN A 174 -9.15 -9.41 -11.59
CA ASN A 174 -8.23 -10.23 -10.80
C ASN A 174 -7.14 -10.90 -11.64
N MET A 175 -6.18 -10.15 -12.17
CA MET A 175 -4.92 -10.77 -12.58
C MET A 175 -4.07 -11.04 -11.34
N VAL A 176 -3.86 -12.31 -11.01
CA VAL A 176 -3.02 -12.75 -9.90
C VAL A 176 -1.60 -13.03 -10.41
N ARG A 177 -0.60 -12.41 -9.79
CA ARG A 177 0.81 -12.70 -10.04
C ARG A 177 1.14 -14.11 -9.58
N ALA A 178 1.88 -14.85 -10.39
CA ALA A 178 2.41 -16.15 -10.00
C ALA A 178 3.40 -16.04 -8.81
N MET A 179 4.12 -14.92 -8.70
CA MET A 179 5.11 -14.69 -7.64
C MET A 179 5.00 -13.28 -7.06
N ALA A 180 5.27 -13.18 -5.76
CA ALA A 180 5.47 -11.91 -5.07
C ALA A 180 6.83 -11.28 -5.45
N PRO A 181 7.07 -9.98 -5.14
CA PRO A 181 8.32 -9.29 -5.47
C PRO A 181 9.59 -9.99 -4.99
N ASP A 182 9.53 -10.68 -3.85
CA ASP A 182 10.64 -11.46 -3.28
C ASP A 182 10.91 -12.82 -3.96
N LYS A 183 10.28 -13.07 -5.12
CA LYS A 183 10.37 -14.33 -5.88
C LYS A 183 9.92 -15.55 -5.08
N ARG A 184 8.95 -15.36 -4.19
CA ARG A 184 8.29 -16.44 -3.44
C ARG A 184 6.79 -16.43 -3.75
N PRO A 185 6.05 -17.48 -3.35
CA PRO A 185 4.59 -17.45 -3.47
C PRO A 185 3.98 -16.21 -2.80
N PRO A 186 2.87 -15.68 -3.36
CA PRO A 186 2.10 -14.60 -2.74
C PRO A 186 1.79 -14.86 -1.27
N ILE A 187 1.76 -13.79 -0.47
CA ILE A 187 1.38 -13.86 0.93
C ILE A 187 -0.14 -14.10 0.99
N SER A 188 -0.55 -15.13 1.72
CA SER A 188 -1.96 -15.38 2.02
C SER A 188 -2.31 -14.81 3.39
N MET A 189 -3.41 -14.06 3.45
CA MET A 189 -4.02 -13.50 4.66
C MET A 189 -5.48 -13.94 4.73
N PRO A 190 -5.76 -15.19 5.14
CA PRO A 190 -7.11 -15.75 5.09
C PRO A 190 -8.05 -15.19 6.18
N PHE A 191 -7.49 -14.52 7.19
CA PHE A 191 -8.24 -13.91 8.28
C PHE A 191 -8.16 -12.39 8.14
N VAL A 192 -9.31 -11.76 7.93
CA VAL A 192 -9.46 -10.31 7.88
C VAL A 192 -10.31 -9.88 9.07
N MET A 193 -9.88 -8.88 9.81
CA MET A 193 -10.68 -8.23 10.84
C MET A 193 -10.81 -6.74 10.54
N ILE A 194 -11.99 -6.17 10.76
CA ILE A 194 -12.26 -4.75 10.59
C ILE A 194 -12.88 -4.23 11.88
N ASP A 195 -12.18 -3.34 12.55
CA ASP A 195 -12.65 -2.60 13.71
C ASP A 195 -13.31 -1.28 13.29
N GLU A 196 -14.21 -0.79 14.14
CA GLU A 196 -15.08 0.37 13.84
C GLU A 196 -15.85 0.20 12.51
N ALA A 197 -16.29 -1.03 12.22
CA ALA A 197 -16.89 -1.39 10.95
C ALA A 197 -18.21 -0.65 10.67
N CYS A 198 -18.96 -0.27 11.71
CA CYS A 198 -20.15 0.58 11.58
C CYS A 198 -19.85 1.99 11.06
N GLN A 199 -18.65 2.51 11.30
CA GLN A 199 -18.29 3.87 10.85
C GLN A 199 -17.78 3.87 9.40
N SER A 200 -17.58 2.70 8.79
CA SER A 200 -17.03 2.55 7.45
C SER A 200 -18.12 2.38 6.40
N VAL A 201 -18.06 3.17 5.33
CA VAL A 201 -18.90 2.94 4.15
C VAL A 201 -18.61 1.54 3.59
N GLU A 202 -19.65 0.83 3.14
CA GLU A 202 -19.50 -0.54 2.65
C GLU A 202 -18.38 -0.72 1.60
N PRO A 203 -18.21 0.15 0.59
CA PRO A 203 -17.11 0.03 -0.37
C PRO A 203 -15.72 0.05 0.27
N ALA A 204 -15.53 0.81 1.35
CA ALA A 204 -14.25 0.87 2.06
C ALA A 204 -14.00 -0.44 2.84
N SER A 205 -15.05 -1.03 3.41
CA SER A 205 -14.97 -2.33 4.09
C SER A 205 -14.61 -3.48 3.15
N LEU A 206 -14.90 -3.36 1.85
CA LEU A 206 -14.57 -4.39 0.85
C LEU A 206 -13.09 -4.38 0.41
N ILE A 207 -12.38 -3.26 0.59
CA ILE A 207 -10.96 -3.12 0.19
C ILE A 207 -10.07 -4.18 0.86
N PRO A 208 -10.08 -4.39 2.18
CA PRO A 208 -9.21 -5.40 2.79
C PRO A 208 -9.55 -6.83 2.39
N LEU A 209 -10.82 -7.12 2.08
CA LEU A 209 -11.21 -8.44 1.57
C LEU A 209 -10.56 -8.72 0.22
N THR A 210 -10.62 -7.76 -0.70
CA THR A 210 -10.01 -7.90 -2.03
C THR A 210 -8.48 -7.85 -1.95
N ALA A 211 -7.91 -6.96 -1.12
CA ALA A 211 -6.46 -6.82 -0.93
C ALA A 211 -5.78 -8.07 -0.38
N SER A 212 -6.49 -8.87 0.42
CA SER A 212 -5.98 -10.14 0.95
C SER A 212 -5.79 -11.23 -0.13
N ASN A 213 -6.51 -11.13 -1.26
CA ASN A 213 -6.64 -12.13 -2.33
C ASN A 213 -6.99 -13.57 -1.85
N SER A 214 -7.29 -13.75 -0.56
CA SER A 214 -7.37 -15.07 0.06
C SER A 214 -8.23 -15.10 1.32
N CYS A 215 -8.97 -14.02 1.60
CA CYS A 215 -9.90 -13.92 2.73
C CYS A 215 -10.89 -15.10 2.69
N ARG A 216 -10.92 -15.86 3.79
CA ARG A 216 -11.85 -16.97 4.03
C ARG A 216 -12.65 -16.78 5.32
N SER A 217 -12.16 -15.94 6.22
CA SER A 217 -12.78 -15.63 7.50
C SER A 217 -12.71 -14.12 7.71
N LEU A 218 -13.89 -13.51 7.86
CA LEU A 218 -14.05 -12.08 8.14
C LEU A 218 -14.61 -11.91 9.55
N VAL A 219 -14.00 -11.02 10.33
CA VAL A 219 -14.55 -10.55 11.61
C VAL A 219 -14.82 -9.05 11.46
N LEU A 220 -16.06 -8.64 11.71
CA LEU A 220 -16.45 -7.23 11.77
C LEU A 220 -16.72 -6.89 13.24
N LEU A 221 -16.06 -5.85 13.73
CA LEU A 221 -16.23 -5.32 15.08
C LEU A 221 -16.73 -3.88 14.96
N GLY A 222 -17.68 -3.52 15.82
CA GLY A 222 -18.22 -2.17 15.90
C GLY A 222 -19.52 -2.15 16.66
N ASP A 223 -20.09 -0.95 16.80
CA ASP A 223 -21.32 -0.71 17.52
C ASP A 223 -22.35 -0.03 16.61
N PRO A 224 -23.46 -0.70 16.25
CA PRO A 224 -24.51 -0.12 15.42
C PRO A 224 -25.30 1.00 16.12
N CYS A 225 -25.14 1.15 17.44
CA CYS A 225 -25.73 2.25 18.20
C CYS A 225 -24.84 3.51 18.22
N GLN A 226 -23.62 3.45 17.67
CA GLN A 226 -22.72 4.60 17.52
C GLN A 226 -22.93 5.32 16.18
N LEU A 227 -21.96 6.16 15.80
CA LEU A 227 -22.05 6.98 14.59
C LEU A 227 -22.03 6.11 13.33
N PRO A 228 -22.95 6.32 12.37
CA PRO A 228 -22.91 5.65 11.07
C PRO A 228 -21.82 6.27 10.17
N PRO A 229 -21.55 5.69 8.99
CA PRO A 229 -20.63 6.27 8.02
C PRO A 229 -21.10 7.66 7.60
N THR A 230 -20.19 8.65 7.66
CA THR A 230 -20.51 10.02 7.26
C THR A 230 -20.38 10.19 5.74
N VAL A 231 -21.50 10.47 5.06
CA VAL A 231 -21.57 10.69 3.60
C VAL A 231 -22.04 12.11 3.31
N ARG A 232 -21.38 12.81 2.38
CA ARG A 232 -21.65 14.23 2.08
C ARG A 232 -22.95 14.49 1.32
N SER A 233 -23.46 13.52 0.56
CA SER A 233 -24.55 13.74 -0.40
C SER A 233 -25.92 13.84 0.28
N SER A 234 -26.31 12.81 1.02
CA SER A 234 -27.56 12.76 1.78
C SER A 234 -27.41 11.75 2.92
N PRO A 235 -27.96 12.03 4.13
CA PRO A 235 -28.03 11.04 5.21
C PRO A 235 -28.79 9.77 4.79
N THR A 236 -29.76 9.87 3.88
CA THR A 236 -30.55 8.74 3.35
C THR A 236 -29.83 7.95 2.25
N SER A 237 -28.57 8.25 1.97
CA SER A 237 -27.80 7.51 0.98
C SER A 237 -27.65 6.04 1.41
N PRO A 238 -27.71 5.09 0.46
CA PRO A 238 -27.35 3.69 0.76
C PRO A 238 -25.90 3.56 1.25
N LEU A 239 -25.03 4.54 0.97
CA LEU A 239 -23.65 4.58 1.48
C LEU A 239 -23.57 4.92 2.98
N SER A 240 -24.64 5.42 3.58
CA SER A 240 -24.76 5.64 5.03
C SER A 240 -25.07 4.36 5.80
N VAL A 241 -25.23 3.23 5.11
CA VAL A 241 -25.37 1.91 5.72
C VAL A 241 -24.04 1.18 5.57
N SER A 242 -23.46 0.76 6.69
CA SER A 242 -22.22 0.01 6.71
C SER A 242 -22.43 -1.44 6.27
N LEU A 243 -21.33 -2.11 5.88
CA LEU A 243 -21.35 -3.54 5.58
C LEU A 243 -21.84 -4.34 6.80
N MET A 244 -21.41 -3.94 8.01
CA MET A 244 -21.76 -4.65 9.23
C MET A 244 -23.26 -4.54 9.54
N GLU A 245 -23.85 -3.35 9.43
CA GLU A 245 -25.30 -3.16 9.64
C GLU A 245 -26.13 -3.94 8.62
N ARG A 246 -25.73 -3.90 7.34
CA ARG A 246 -26.41 -4.66 6.29
C ARG A 246 -26.33 -6.17 6.52
N LEU A 247 -25.19 -6.68 6.99
CA LEU A 247 -25.04 -8.11 7.31
C LEU A 247 -25.79 -8.46 8.59
N ALA A 248 -25.77 -7.62 9.62
CA ALA A 248 -26.48 -7.84 10.88
C ALA A 248 -28.01 -7.88 10.69
N SER A 249 -28.55 -7.15 9.71
CA SER A 249 -29.98 -7.23 9.37
C SER A 249 -30.37 -8.50 8.61
N THR A 250 -29.40 -9.21 8.02
CA THR A 250 -29.63 -10.40 7.19
C THR A 250 -29.23 -11.71 7.89
N LEU A 251 -28.21 -11.68 8.74
CA LEU A 251 -27.63 -12.84 9.42
C LEU A 251 -28.18 -12.99 10.83
N GLN A 252 -28.40 -14.23 11.29
CA GLN A 252 -29.25 -14.47 12.46
C GLN A 252 -28.63 -14.21 13.84
N HIS A 253 -27.31 -14.08 14.02
CA HIS A 253 -26.74 -13.97 15.38
C HIS A 253 -25.42 -13.17 15.43
N PRO A 254 -25.44 -11.82 15.49
CA PRO A 254 -24.25 -11.08 15.89
C PRO A 254 -23.87 -11.45 17.33
N VAL A 255 -22.57 -11.69 17.57
CA VAL A 255 -22.08 -11.90 18.94
C VAL A 255 -22.02 -10.54 19.62
N MET A 256 -22.90 -10.32 20.59
CA MET A 256 -22.92 -9.08 21.38
C MET A 256 -22.10 -9.24 22.66
N VAL A 257 -21.16 -8.34 22.88
CA VAL A 257 -20.46 -8.21 24.16
C VAL A 257 -21.34 -7.37 25.09
N THR A 258 -21.84 -7.97 26.17
CA THR A 258 -22.77 -7.32 27.10
C THR A 258 -22.10 -6.80 28.38
N ALA A 259 -20.86 -7.20 28.65
CA ALA A 259 -20.10 -6.74 29.81
C ALA A 259 -19.43 -5.40 29.51
N GLN A 260 -19.76 -4.36 30.28
CA GLN A 260 -19.10 -3.05 30.22
C GLN A 260 -18.21 -2.87 31.45
N ASN A 261 -16.92 -2.62 31.23
CA ASN A 261 -15.99 -2.31 32.30
C ASN A 261 -15.90 -0.78 32.46
N ASP A 262 -16.70 -0.24 33.36
CA ASP A 262 -16.80 1.20 33.59
C ASP A 262 -15.62 1.67 34.45
N GLN A 263 -14.53 2.14 33.81
CA GLN A 263 -13.36 2.67 34.51
C GLN A 263 -13.52 4.15 34.93
N THR A 264 -14.75 4.66 34.99
CA THR A 264 -15.08 6.04 35.40
C THR A 264 -14.88 6.32 36.90
N THR A 265 -14.33 5.38 37.66
CA THR A 265 -13.91 5.57 39.07
C THR A 265 -12.41 5.35 39.24
N LYS A 266 -11.59 6.33 38.81
CA LYS A 266 -10.25 6.60 39.36
C LYS A 266 -9.94 8.09 39.31
#